data_AF-A0A1F7BG27-F1
#
_entry.id   AF-A0A1F7BG27-F1
#
_cell.length_a   1.000
_cell.length_b   1.000
_cell.length_c   1.000
_cell.angle_alpha   90.00
_cell.angle_beta   90.00
_cell.angle_gamma   90.00
#
_symmetry.space_group_name_H-M   'P 1'
#
loop_
_entity.id
_entity.type
_entity.pdbx_description
1 polymer ?
#
loop_
_entity_poly.entity_id
_entity_poly.type
_entity_poly.pdbx_seq_one_letter_code
_entity_poly.pdbx_strand_id
1 'polypeptide(L)'
;MVFTQKNIRSTLLILGVFALLGALWFARTHGLSSLLQGRVLTTETKLEIPWRTFDPPELLSGATIPSDTHVIIHIPLEIKRIARKVLFGDQGNRIRYWGYCFPEDYDPRNIAHRAPGFPGTMFLSEAERNEREAQRQRLFPQFTIHNPPTSKELTMQQKKIKGQIRHQQEIFYGGTTCYVMTEQPLPVGSDDDNDRLNASEESANRTDPQNHDTDGDGIADGVEVHSFKTDPLRRDTDTDGLIDGIEDRNRNGKIDQGETSPFEKDSDHDGLCDGYCRIIIGGRLCSEFSTTKNCVPGVQVKWRGEDKNLNGKVDTGESNPLKTDSDGDGILDEQEHYNCLLEKKTDC
;
A
#
# COMPACT_ATOMS: atom_id res chain seq x y z
N MET A 1 64.15 -1.83 -5.59
CA MET A 1 62.90 -2.02 -4.83
C MET A 1 62.48 -3.47 -4.97
N VAL A 2 62.86 -4.34 -4.02
CA VAL A 2 62.46 -5.75 -4.01
C VAL A 2 61.29 -5.86 -3.03
N PHE A 3 60.07 -5.79 -3.54
CA PHE A 3 58.88 -6.14 -2.75
C PHE A 3 58.90 -7.65 -2.56
N THR A 4 59.17 -8.08 -1.33
CA THR A 4 59.34 -9.48 -0.96
C THR A 4 58.02 -10.24 -1.05
N GLN A 5 58.06 -11.39 -1.71
CA GLN A 5 56.97 -12.34 -1.98
C GLN A 5 56.15 -12.74 -0.73
N LYS A 6 56.67 -12.50 0.47
CA LYS A 6 56.02 -12.77 1.76
C LYS A 6 54.82 -11.85 2.03
N ASN A 7 54.85 -10.61 1.56
CA ASN A 7 53.77 -9.65 1.81
C ASN A 7 52.52 -9.90 0.95
N ILE A 8 52.69 -10.50 -0.23
CA ILE A 8 51.58 -10.79 -1.16
C ILE A 8 50.71 -11.95 -0.65
N ARG A 9 51.30 -12.96 0.00
CA ARG A 9 50.54 -14.08 0.57
C ARG A 9 49.72 -13.68 1.79
N SER A 10 50.24 -12.79 2.65
CA SER A 10 49.50 -12.29 3.80
C SER A 10 48.37 -11.35 3.41
N THR A 11 48.56 -10.48 2.41
CA THR A 11 47.48 -9.60 1.93
C THR A 11 46.37 -10.36 1.20
N LEU A 12 46.70 -11.41 0.44
CA LEU A 12 45.70 -12.30 -0.18
C LEU A 12 44.89 -13.11 0.85
N LEU A 13 45.52 -13.56 1.93
CA LEU A 13 44.83 -14.24 3.04
C LEU A 13 43.89 -13.29 3.79
N ILE A 14 44.32 -12.05 4.04
CA ILE A 14 43.51 -11.04 4.71
C ILE A 14 42.31 -10.63 3.84
N LEU A 15 42.52 -10.40 2.54
CA LEU A 15 41.45 -10.12 1.58
C LEU A 15 40.47 -11.29 1.45
N GLY A 16 40.96 -12.53 1.47
CA GLY A 16 40.11 -13.73 1.47
C GLY A 16 39.24 -13.85 2.72
N VAL A 17 39.77 -13.54 3.90
CA VAL A 17 39.02 -13.53 5.16
C VAL A 17 38.01 -12.38 5.19
N PHE A 18 38.35 -11.19 4.70
CA PHE A 18 37.39 -10.08 4.59
C PHE A 18 36.30 -10.33 3.55
N ALA A 19 36.59 -11.04 2.45
CA ALA A 19 35.58 -11.46 1.49
C ALA A 19 34.65 -12.54 2.08
N LEU A 20 35.18 -13.47 2.87
CA LEU A 20 34.40 -14.49 3.59
C LEU A 20 33.54 -13.88 4.70
N LEU A 21 34.08 -12.95 5.47
CA LEU A 21 33.34 -12.19 6.48
C LEU A 21 32.32 -11.25 5.84
N GLY A 22 32.65 -10.65 4.69
CA GLY A 22 31.74 -9.85 3.88
C GLY A 22 30.61 -10.69 3.31
N ALA A 23 30.88 -11.92 2.84
CA ALA A 23 29.87 -12.86 2.35
C ALA A 23 29.01 -13.44 3.50
N LEU A 24 29.60 -13.69 4.68
CA LEU A 24 28.88 -14.10 5.89
C LEU A 24 28.03 -12.96 6.45
N TRP A 25 28.51 -11.71 6.38
CA TRP A 25 27.76 -10.53 6.77
C TRP A 25 26.65 -10.24 5.76
N PHE A 26 26.92 -10.34 4.45
CA PHE A 26 25.91 -10.26 3.39
C PHE A 26 24.87 -11.37 3.49
N ALA A 27 25.24 -12.61 3.85
CA ALA A 27 24.28 -13.69 4.12
C ALA A 27 23.50 -13.50 5.43
N ARG A 28 23.98 -12.63 6.34
CA ARG A 28 23.34 -12.31 7.62
C ARG A 28 22.49 -11.04 7.56
N THR A 29 22.81 -10.11 6.66
CA THR A 29 22.07 -8.85 6.42
C THR A 29 21.13 -8.95 5.22
N HIS A 30 21.44 -9.80 4.25
CA HIS A 30 20.50 -10.32 3.26
C HIS A 30 20.24 -11.76 3.66
N GLY A 31 19.35 -11.91 4.65
CA GLY A 31 18.82 -13.21 5.00
C GLY A 31 18.47 -13.95 3.72
N LEU A 32 18.86 -15.22 3.66
CA LEU A 32 18.28 -16.17 2.71
C LEU A 32 16.80 -15.82 2.60
N SER A 33 16.41 -15.38 1.41
CA SER A 33 15.02 -15.09 1.07
C SER A 33 14.16 -16.14 1.75
N SER A 34 13.30 -15.66 2.62
CA SER A 34 12.22 -16.40 3.23
C SER A 34 11.57 -17.31 2.16
N LEU A 35 11.40 -18.59 2.48
CA LEU A 35 10.98 -19.59 1.50
C LEU A 35 9.69 -20.24 1.94
N LEU A 36 8.56 -19.66 1.51
CA LEU A 36 7.28 -20.35 1.47
C LEU A 36 7.25 -21.37 0.32
N GLN A 37 8.08 -22.42 0.33
CA GLN A 37 7.91 -23.56 -0.59
C GLN A 37 8.05 -24.88 0.17
N GLY A 38 6.89 -25.53 0.39
CA GLY A 38 6.80 -26.98 0.52
C GLY A 38 7.70 -27.66 1.56
N ARG A 39 7.64 -27.24 2.83
CA ARG A 39 8.38 -27.95 3.88
C ARG A 39 7.67 -29.27 4.24
N VAL A 40 8.12 -30.37 3.64
CA VAL A 40 8.33 -31.58 4.44
C VAL A 40 9.51 -31.25 5.33
N LEU A 41 9.21 -30.84 6.57
CA LEU A 41 10.19 -30.62 7.62
C LEU A 41 11.03 -31.89 7.77
N THR A 42 12.36 -31.78 7.77
CA THR A 42 13.20 -32.90 8.20
C THR A 42 12.82 -33.23 9.65
N THR A 43 12.81 -34.50 10.03
CA THR A 43 12.38 -34.95 11.37
C THR A 43 13.09 -34.24 12.51
N GLU A 44 14.30 -33.73 12.29
CA GLU A 44 15.11 -32.98 13.26
C GLU A 44 14.76 -31.49 13.33
N THR A 45 14.11 -30.93 12.30
CA THR A 45 13.66 -29.52 12.25
C THR A 45 12.15 -29.36 12.46
N LYS A 46 11.42 -30.45 12.75
CA LYS A 46 10.10 -30.43 13.40
C LYS A 46 10.23 -29.93 14.85
N LEU A 47 10.71 -28.69 15.02
CA LEU A 47 10.25 -27.90 16.14
C LEU A 47 8.73 -27.79 15.95
N GLU A 48 7.96 -28.14 16.96
CA GLU A 48 6.50 -28.04 16.93
C GLU A 48 6.13 -26.61 16.59
N ILE A 49 5.71 -26.36 15.34
CA ILE A 49 5.25 -25.04 14.92
C ILE A 49 4.03 -24.71 15.80
N PRO A 50 4.03 -23.56 16.49
CA PRO A 50 2.94 -23.23 17.40
C PRO A 50 1.62 -23.09 16.64
N TRP A 51 0.53 -23.38 17.33
CA TRP A 51 -0.83 -23.12 16.85
C TRP A 51 -1.37 -21.86 17.50
N ARG A 52 -2.04 -21.02 16.70
CA ARG A 52 -2.83 -19.87 17.18
C ARG A 52 -4.19 -19.88 16.51
N THR A 53 -5.23 -19.67 17.30
CA THR A 53 -6.58 -19.44 16.80
C THR A 53 -6.92 -17.97 16.97
N PHE A 54 -7.49 -17.36 15.95
CA PHE A 54 -8.08 -16.03 16.03
C PHE A 54 -9.60 -16.17 16.11
N ASP A 55 -10.15 -15.64 17.20
CA ASP A 55 -11.58 -15.64 17.43
C ASP A 55 -12.26 -14.45 16.72
N PRO A 56 -13.58 -14.51 16.46
CA PRO A 56 -14.30 -13.43 15.79
C PRO A 56 -14.04 -12.02 16.35
N PRO A 57 -13.96 -11.79 17.68
CA PRO A 57 -13.67 -10.46 18.22
C PRO A 57 -12.29 -9.92 17.84
N GLU A 58 -11.26 -10.78 17.69
CA GLU A 58 -9.93 -10.34 17.24
C GLU A 58 -9.96 -9.91 15.77
N LEU A 59 -10.76 -10.56 14.93
CA LEU A 59 -10.93 -10.13 13.54
C LEU A 59 -11.67 -8.79 13.46
N LEU A 60 -12.70 -8.61 14.29
CA LEU A 60 -13.48 -7.36 14.34
C LEU A 60 -12.65 -6.18 14.87
N SER A 61 -11.74 -6.41 15.82
CA SER A 61 -10.84 -5.35 16.31
C SER A 61 -9.58 -5.17 15.46
N GLY A 62 -9.39 -6.01 14.44
CA GLY A 62 -8.13 -6.14 13.72
C GLY A 62 -7.08 -6.95 14.49
N ALA A 63 -6.33 -7.76 13.76
CA ALA A 63 -5.26 -8.58 14.31
C ALA A 63 -4.11 -8.76 13.32
N THR A 64 -2.99 -9.31 13.80
CA THR A 64 -1.85 -9.65 12.95
C THR A 64 -1.51 -11.13 13.08
N ILE A 65 -1.63 -11.84 11.97
CA ILE A 65 -1.23 -13.25 11.85
C ILE A 65 0.30 -13.31 11.94
N PRO A 66 0.88 -14.02 12.93
CA PRO A 66 2.32 -14.18 13.04
C PRO A 66 2.90 -15.02 11.89
N SER A 67 4.14 -14.74 11.51
CA SER A 67 4.89 -15.60 10.59
C SER A 67 5.19 -16.96 11.23
N ASP A 68 5.46 -17.96 10.38
CA ASP A 68 5.94 -19.29 10.80
C ASP A 68 5.09 -19.97 11.89
N THR A 69 3.77 -19.72 11.90
CA THR A 69 2.81 -20.23 12.88
C THR A 69 1.62 -20.87 12.17
N HIS A 70 1.10 -21.97 12.71
CA HIS A 70 -0.14 -22.56 12.23
C HIS A 70 -1.31 -21.73 12.74
N VAL A 71 -2.02 -21.05 11.84
CA VAL A 71 -3.11 -20.16 12.23
C VAL A 71 -4.46 -20.69 11.78
N ILE A 72 -5.44 -20.65 12.67
CA ILE A 72 -6.86 -20.84 12.37
C ILE A 72 -7.56 -19.50 12.54
N ILE A 73 -8.31 -19.07 11.52
CA ILE A 73 -9.18 -17.89 11.58
C ILE A 73 -10.63 -18.34 11.51
N HIS A 74 -11.45 -17.84 12.43
CA HIS A 74 -12.90 -17.99 12.40
C HIS A 74 -13.52 -16.69 11.92
N ILE A 75 -14.17 -16.73 10.75
CA ILE A 75 -14.79 -15.53 10.18
C ILE A 75 -16.14 -15.31 10.87
N PRO A 76 -16.37 -14.13 11.50
CA PRO A 76 -17.61 -13.81 12.19
C PRO A 76 -18.85 -14.06 11.32
N LEU A 77 -19.94 -14.56 11.91
CA LEU A 77 -21.18 -14.86 11.18
C LEU A 77 -21.87 -13.60 10.62
N GLU A 78 -21.57 -12.46 11.21
CA GLU A 78 -22.05 -11.13 10.84
C GLU A 78 -21.53 -10.70 9.46
N ILE A 79 -20.33 -11.18 9.08
CA ILE A 79 -19.71 -10.88 7.79
C ILE A 79 -20.42 -11.67 6.68
N LYS A 80 -21.26 -11.00 5.89
CA LYS A 80 -21.93 -11.65 4.75
C LYS A 80 -20.94 -12.17 3.72
N ARG A 81 -19.97 -11.33 3.35
CA ARG A 81 -18.86 -11.67 2.47
C ARG A 81 -17.72 -10.68 2.65
N ILE A 82 -16.48 -11.13 2.54
CA ILE A 82 -15.30 -10.26 2.52
C ILE A 82 -14.32 -10.75 1.46
N ALA A 83 -13.74 -9.82 0.69
CA ALA A 83 -12.75 -10.19 -0.32
C ALA A 83 -11.39 -10.46 0.33
N ARG A 84 -10.62 -11.41 -0.22
CA ARG A 84 -9.26 -11.75 0.24
C ARG A 84 -8.38 -10.52 0.42
N LYS A 85 -8.40 -9.62 -0.56
CA LYS A 85 -7.59 -8.40 -0.58
C LYS A 85 -7.95 -7.41 0.54
N VAL A 86 -9.21 -7.44 0.99
CA VAL A 86 -9.68 -6.60 2.09
C VAL A 86 -9.36 -7.29 3.40
N LEU A 87 -9.76 -8.56 3.55
CA LEU A 87 -9.51 -9.36 4.75
C LEU A 87 -8.04 -9.36 5.18
N PHE A 88 -7.11 -9.39 4.23
CA PHE A 88 -5.65 -9.40 4.51
C PHE A 88 -4.94 -8.07 4.18
N GLY A 89 -5.69 -7.03 3.83
CA GLY A 89 -5.19 -5.70 3.49
C GLY A 89 -4.22 -5.63 2.30
N ASP A 90 -3.59 -4.46 2.12
CA ASP A 90 -2.63 -4.19 1.02
C ASP A 90 -1.40 -5.13 1.11
N GLN A 91 -0.96 -5.43 2.32
CA GLN A 91 0.12 -6.40 2.57
C GLN A 91 -0.26 -7.82 2.11
N GLY A 92 -1.57 -8.12 2.04
CA GLY A 92 -2.11 -9.39 1.61
C GLY A 92 -1.82 -9.77 0.15
N ASN A 93 -1.36 -8.84 -0.68
CA ASN A 93 -0.90 -9.13 -2.03
C ASN A 93 0.62 -9.29 -2.12
N ARG A 94 1.37 -8.58 -1.27
CA ARG A 94 2.85 -8.55 -1.29
C ARG A 94 3.48 -9.69 -0.49
N ILE A 95 2.85 -10.06 0.62
CA ILE A 95 3.36 -11.13 1.48
C ILE A 95 2.94 -12.47 0.91
N ARG A 96 3.86 -13.44 0.90
CA ARG A 96 3.53 -14.81 0.51
C ARG A 96 2.74 -15.46 1.64
N TYR A 97 1.59 -16.02 1.31
CA TYR A 97 0.85 -16.91 2.19
C TYR A 97 0.00 -17.87 1.36
N TRP A 98 -0.40 -18.94 2.02
CA TRP A 98 -1.43 -19.84 1.52
C TRP A 98 -2.33 -20.24 2.67
N GLY A 99 -3.56 -20.56 2.33
CA GLY A 99 -4.53 -21.02 3.30
C GLY A 99 -5.57 -21.92 2.66
N TYR A 100 -6.44 -22.41 3.53
CA TYR A 100 -7.45 -23.37 3.19
C TYR A 100 -8.68 -23.18 4.06
N CYS A 101 -9.85 -23.04 3.45
CA CYS A 101 -11.11 -22.89 4.16
C CYS A 101 -11.91 -24.19 4.13
N PHE A 102 -12.42 -24.56 5.30
CA PHE A 102 -13.37 -25.66 5.42
C PHE A 102 -14.78 -25.19 5.03
N PRO A 103 -15.60 -26.06 4.43
CA PRO A 103 -17.04 -25.82 4.28
C PRO A 103 -17.70 -25.53 5.63
N GLU A 104 -18.76 -24.72 5.63
CA GLU A 104 -19.52 -24.37 6.84
C GLU A 104 -20.08 -25.60 7.57
N ASP A 105 -20.46 -26.65 6.83
CA ASP A 105 -21.02 -27.91 7.30
C ASP A 105 -19.95 -29.01 7.53
N TYR A 106 -18.66 -28.64 7.60
CA TYR A 106 -17.59 -29.60 7.75
C TYR A 106 -17.57 -30.26 9.14
N ASP A 107 -18.19 -31.45 9.25
CA ASP A 107 -18.02 -32.33 10.42
C ASP A 107 -16.93 -33.39 10.14
N PRO A 108 -15.77 -33.34 10.84
CA PRO A 108 -14.70 -34.32 10.67
C PRO A 108 -15.12 -35.76 11.03
N ARG A 109 -16.23 -35.93 11.75
CA ARG A 109 -16.78 -37.24 12.16
C ARG A 109 -17.72 -37.83 11.11
N ASN A 110 -18.20 -37.03 10.16
CA ASN A 110 -19.15 -37.47 9.14
C ASN A 110 -18.41 -37.95 7.87
N ILE A 111 -17.95 -39.20 7.90
CA ILE A 111 -17.11 -39.83 6.85
C ILE A 111 -17.88 -40.08 5.53
N ALA A 112 -19.21 -40.00 5.54
CA ALA A 112 -20.07 -40.46 4.45
C ALA A 112 -20.11 -39.57 3.20
N HIS A 113 -19.68 -38.29 3.28
CA HIS A 113 -19.73 -37.33 2.18
C HIS A 113 -18.35 -36.95 1.60
N ARG A 114 -17.37 -37.85 1.68
CA ARG A 114 -16.07 -37.65 1.01
C ARG A 114 -16.24 -37.71 -0.51
N ALA A 115 -16.63 -36.59 -1.11
CA ALA A 115 -16.35 -36.34 -2.52
C ALA A 115 -14.84 -36.57 -2.76
N PRO A 116 -14.43 -37.10 -3.93
CA PRO A 116 -13.01 -37.32 -4.21
C PRO A 116 -12.26 -35.98 -4.22
N GLY A 117 -11.52 -35.69 -3.15
CA GLY A 117 -10.78 -34.43 -2.96
C GLY A 117 -10.54 -34.11 -1.49
N PHE A 118 -9.67 -33.13 -1.22
CA PHE A 118 -9.54 -32.53 0.11
C PHE A 118 -10.76 -31.60 0.35
N PRO A 119 -11.47 -31.69 1.49
CA PRO A 119 -12.81 -31.10 1.67
C PRO A 119 -12.77 -29.60 1.96
N GLY A 120 -12.94 -28.73 0.95
CA GLY A 120 -12.80 -27.27 1.07
C GLY A 120 -12.02 -26.60 -0.07
N THR A 121 -11.64 -25.35 0.12
CA THR A 121 -11.08 -24.48 -0.93
C THR A 121 -9.74 -23.86 -0.51
N MET A 122 -8.77 -23.88 -1.42
CA MET A 122 -7.46 -23.26 -1.19
C MET A 122 -7.51 -21.78 -1.56
N PHE A 123 -6.69 -20.96 -0.92
CA PHE A 123 -6.41 -19.61 -1.39
C PHE A 123 -4.92 -19.30 -1.24
N LEU A 124 -4.44 -18.42 -2.10
CA LEU A 124 -3.03 -18.05 -2.23
C LEU A 124 -2.94 -16.54 -2.33
N SER A 125 -1.92 -15.93 -1.75
CA SER A 125 -1.62 -14.53 -2.03
C SER A 125 -1.17 -14.32 -3.48
N GLU A 126 -1.15 -13.07 -3.95
CA GLU A 126 -0.63 -12.75 -5.27
C GLU A 126 0.87 -13.04 -5.36
N ALA A 127 1.65 -12.67 -4.35
CA ALA A 127 3.08 -13.00 -4.27
C ALA A 127 3.34 -14.51 -4.36
N GLU A 128 2.55 -15.35 -3.71
CA GLU A 128 2.71 -16.82 -3.78
C GLU A 128 2.33 -17.36 -5.17
N ARG A 129 1.31 -16.81 -5.83
CA ARG A 129 0.97 -17.18 -7.22
C ARG A 129 2.11 -16.82 -8.17
N ASN A 130 2.66 -15.62 -8.04
CA ASN A 130 3.75 -15.12 -8.87
C ASN A 130 5.00 -15.99 -8.70
N GLU A 131 5.34 -16.40 -7.48
CA GLU A 131 6.49 -17.27 -7.24
C GLU A 131 6.28 -18.68 -7.83
N ARG A 132 5.08 -19.25 -7.70
CA ARG A 132 4.75 -20.54 -8.35
C ARG A 132 4.81 -20.46 -9.86
N GLU A 133 4.35 -19.34 -10.43
CA GLU A 133 4.45 -19.09 -11.86
C GLU A 133 5.91 -18.92 -12.31
N ALA A 134 6.71 -18.15 -11.58
CA ALA A 134 8.14 -17.99 -11.84
C ALA A 134 8.87 -19.35 -11.78
N GLN A 135 8.59 -20.16 -10.76
CA GLN A 135 9.13 -21.52 -10.64
C GLN A 135 8.70 -22.41 -11.81
N ARG A 136 7.42 -22.33 -12.22
CA ARG A 136 6.91 -23.03 -13.40
C ARG A 136 7.64 -22.60 -14.67
N GLN A 137 7.87 -21.31 -14.88
CA GLN A 137 8.59 -20.79 -16.04
C GLN A 137 10.07 -21.22 -16.05
N ARG A 138 10.72 -21.29 -14.88
CA ARG A 138 12.10 -21.83 -14.76
C ARG A 138 12.17 -23.32 -15.12
N LEU A 139 11.17 -24.09 -14.71
CA LEU A 139 11.08 -25.52 -15.02
C LEU A 139 10.64 -25.81 -16.46
N PHE A 140 9.90 -24.88 -17.07
CA PHE A 140 9.32 -24.99 -18.41
C PHE A 140 9.45 -23.65 -19.16
N PRO A 141 10.64 -23.31 -19.68
CA PRO A 141 10.85 -22.05 -20.40
C PRO A 141 9.98 -21.97 -21.66
N GLN A 142 9.54 -20.76 -22.03
CA GLN A 142 8.84 -20.53 -23.28
C GLN A 142 9.82 -20.64 -24.46
N PHE A 143 9.47 -21.44 -25.46
CA PHE A 143 10.30 -21.63 -26.65
C PHE A 143 10.00 -20.56 -27.70
N THR A 144 11.04 -20.12 -28.40
CA THR A 144 10.92 -19.23 -29.56
C THR A 144 11.39 -19.96 -30.81
N ILE A 145 11.07 -19.44 -32.00
CA ILE A 145 11.57 -19.99 -33.27
C ILE A 145 13.10 -20.06 -33.29
N HIS A 146 13.76 -19.12 -32.60
CA HIS A 146 15.21 -19.03 -32.52
C HIS A 146 15.83 -19.89 -31.41
N ASN A 147 15.02 -20.45 -30.50
CA ASN A 147 15.47 -21.36 -29.46
C ASN A 147 14.45 -22.51 -29.29
N PRO A 148 14.44 -23.48 -30.22
CA PRO A 148 13.47 -24.57 -30.21
C PRO A 148 13.74 -25.54 -29.05
N PRO A 149 12.68 -26.21 -28.54
CA PRO A 149 12.81 -27.14 -27.42
C PRO A 149 13.65 -28.36 -27.79
N THR A 150 14.47 -28.81 -26.84
CA THR A 150 15.17 -30.10 -26.91
C THR A 150 14.20 -31.27 -26.70
N SER A 151 14.56 -32.46 -27.17
CA SER A 151 13.75 -33.68 -26.99
C SER A 151 13.49 -34.02 -25.52
N LYS A 152 14.42 -33.67 -24.62
CA LYS A 152 14.29 -33.82 -23.17
C LYS A 152 13.22 -32.88 -22.59
N GLU A 153 13.18 -31.62 -23.06
CA GLU A 153 12.19 -30.63 -22.65
C GLU A 153 10.79 -30.96 -23.16
N LEU A 154 10.66 -31.45 -24.40
CA LEU A 154 9.39 -31.94 -24.96
C LEU A 154 8.82 -33.10 -24.12
N THR A 155 9.67 -34.00 -23.64
CA THR A 155 9.27 -35.14 -22.80
C THR A 155 8.87 -34.68 -21.39
N MET A 156 9.55 -33.69 -20.80
CA MET A 156 9.16 -33.09 -19.51
C MET A 156 7.83 -32.34 -19.62
N GLN A 157 7.56 -31.66 -20.74
CA GLN A 157 6.31 -30.95 -20.99
C GLN A 157 5.09 -31.88 -21.13
N GLN A 158 5.29 -33.12 -21.61
CA GLN A 158 4.23 -34.14 -21.62
C GLN A 158 3.86 -34.65 -20.22
N LYS A 159 4.75 -34.53 -19.23
CA LYS A 159 4.52 -34.87 -17.82
C LYS A 159 3.75 -33.78 -17.04
N LYS A 160 3.18 -32.79 -17.72
CA LYS A 160 2.38 -31.71 -17.14
C LYS A 160 1.25 -32.29 -16.28
N ILE A 161 1.42 -32.26 -14.96
CA ILE A 161 0.32 -32.53 -14.03
C ILE A 161 -0.70 -31.41 -14.28
N LYS A 162 -1.86 -31.78 -14.83
CA LYS A 162 -3.01 -30.89 -14.99
C LYS A 162 -3.58 -30.54 -13.61
N GLY A 163 -2.88 -29.71 -12.87
CA GLY A 163 -3.45 -28.97 -11.75
C GLY A 163 -3.87 -27.59 -12.24
N GLN A 164 -5.04 -27.49 -12.90
CA GLN A 164 -5.75 -26.21 -12.84
C GLN A 164 -6.10 -26.03 -11.35
N ILE A 165 -5.63 -24.97 -10.70
CA ILE A 165 -6.14 -24.59 -9.38
C ILE A 165 -7.59 -24.14 -9.63
N ARG A 166 -8.51 -25.10 -9.66
CA ARG A 166 -9.96 -24.88 -9.86
C ARG A 166 -10.66 -24.44 -8.57
N HIS A 167 -9.93 -24.36 -7.47
CA HIS A 167 -10.46 -24.10 -6.13
C HIS A 167 -9.63 -22.99 -5.50
N GLN A 168 -9.84 -21.76 -5.99
CA GLN A 168 -9.24 -20.55 -5.44
C GLN A 168 -10.33 -19.71 -4.78
N GLN A 169 -10.27 -19.60 -3.44
CA GLN A 169 -11.16 -18.73 -2.68
C GLN A 169 -10.64 -17.30 -2.76
N GLU A 170 -11.44 -16.39 -3.32
CA GLU A 170 -11.19 -14.93 -3.28
C GLU A 170 -12.20 -14.20 -2.40
N ILE A 171 -13.33 -14.83 -2.11
CA ILE A 171 -14.42 -14.26 -1.32
C ILE A 171 -14.65 -15.20 -0.15
N PHE A 172 -14.59 -14.70 1.06
CA PHE A 172 -14.84 -15.43 2.29
C PHE A 172 -16.23 -15.10 2.81
N TYR A 173 -16.85 -16.03 3.52
CA TYR A 173 -18.20 -15.89 4.06
C TYR A 173 -18.16 -16.09 5.58
N GLY A 174 -19.07 -15.44 6.30
CA GLY A 174 -19.23 -15.62 7.74
C GLY A 174 -19.49 -17.07 8.12
N GLY A 175 -18.99 -17.49 9.28
CA GLY A 175 -19.06 -18.86 9.76
C GLY A 175 -18.01 -19.81 9.17
N THR A 176 -17.25 -19.36 8.15
CA THR A 176 -16.17 -20.19 7.60
C THR A 176 -14.96 -20.20 8.53
N THR A 177 -14.33 -21.37 8.62
CA THR A 177 -13.08 -21.56 9.36
C THR A 177 -11.96 -21.81 8.36
N CYS A 178 -10.90 -21.02 8.43
CA CYS A 178 -9.78 -21.13 7.51
C CYS A 178 -8.47 -21.34 8.25
N TYR A 179 -7.65 -22.24 7.72
CA TYR A 179 -6.25 -22.38 8.09
C TYR A 179 -5.40 -21.42 7.24
N VAL A 180 -4.43 -20.76 7.84
CA VAL A 180 -3.53 -19.81 7.18
C VAL A 180 -2.10 -20.04 7.63
N MET A 181 -1.15 -19.92 6.70
CA MET A 181 0.27 -19.85 7.01
C MET A 181 0.93 -18.78 6.14
N THR A 182 1.67 -17.89 6.80
CA THR A 182 2.29 -16.71 6.19
C THR A 182 3.80 -16.67 6.43
N GLU A 183 4.51 -16.11 5.46
CA GLU A 183 5.96 -15.90 5.50
C GLU A 183 6.37 -14.74 6.41
N GLN A 184 5.51 -13.72 6.51
CA GLN A 184 5.72 -12.51 7.30
C GLN A 184 4.46 -12.18 8.09
N PRO A 185 4.55 -11.38 9.17
CA PRO A 185 3.36 -10.91 9.87
C PRO A 185 2.36 -10.29 8.90
N LEU A 186 1.12 -10.78 8.91
CA LEU A 186 0.09 -10.40 7.95
C LEU A 186 -1.10 -9.77 8.70
N PRO A 187 -1.45 -8.50 8.44
CA PRO A 187 -2.64 -7.89 9.01
C PRO A 187 -3.89 -8.64 8.53
N VAL A 188 -4.87 -8.76 9.42
CA VAL A 188 -6.17 -9.38 9.13
C VAL A 188 -7.27 -8.65 9.90
N GLY A 189 -8.40 -8.39 9.27
CA GLY A 189 -9.53 -7.72 9.93
C GLY A 189 -10.84 -7.80 9.16
N SER A 190 -11.95 -7.42 9.80
CA SER A 190 -13.21 -7.11 9.13
C SER A 190 -13.16 -5.76 8.42
N ASP A 191 -14.17 -5.45 7.62
CA ASP A 191 -14.37 -4.19 6.89
C ASP A 191 -15.83 -3.81 7.16
N ASP A 192 -16.04 -3.06 8.25
CA ASP A 192 -17.35 -2.90 8.88
C ASP A 192 -18.19 -1.82 8.16
N ASP A 193 -17.54 -0.78 7.64
CA ASP A 193 -18.17 0.31 6.89
C ASP A 193 -18.09 0.18 5.35
N ASN A 194 -17.35 -0.83 4.84
CA ASN A 194 -17.21 -1.19 3.43
C ASN A 194 -16.41 -0.19 2.59
N ASP A 195 -15.43 0.48 3.20
CA ASP A 195 -14.51 1.42 2.55
C ASP A 195 -13.30 0.72 1.88
N ARG A 196 -13.13 -0.59 2.14
CA ARG A 196 -12.04 -1.50 1.69
C ARG A 196 -10.75 -1.43 2.51
N LEU A 197 -10.74 -0.72 3.61
CA LEU A 197 -9.76 -0.82 4.67
C LEU A 197 -10.25 -1.86 5.68
N ASN A 198 -9.37 -2.68 6.24
CA ASN A 198 -9.78 -3.61 7.29
C ASN A 198 -9.46 -3.05 8.67
N ALA A 199 -10.12 -3.57 9.71
CA ALA A 199 -9.94 -3.16 11.11
C ALA A 199 -8.48 -3.13 11.60
N SER A 200 -7.61 -4.01 11.08
CA SER A 200 -6.18 -3.95 11.42
C SER A 200 -5.47 -2.78 10.75
N GLU A 201 -5.85 -2.42 9.53
CA GLU A 201 -5.34 -1.25 8.82
C GLU A 201 -5.98 0.04 9.35
N GLU A 202 -7.27 0.05 9.67
CA GLU A 202 -7.96 1.19 10.29
C GLU A 202 -7.32 1.55 11.63
N SER A 203 -7.08 0.55 12.49
CA SER A 203 -6.37 0.78 13.75
C SER A 203 -4.94 1.32 13.54
N ALA A 204 -4.29 0.99 12.42
CA ALA A 204 -2.95 1.49 12.11
C ALA A 204 -2.97 2.93 11.59
N ASN A 205 -3.99 3.30 10.81
CA ASN A 205 -4.17 4.64 10.26
C ASN A 205 -4.93 5.58 11.21
N ARG A 206 -5.57 5.03 12.25
CA ARG A 206 -6.43 5.72 13.24
C ARG A 206 -7.72 6.28 12.63
N THR A 207 -8.22 5.64 11.59
CA THR A 207 -9.54 5.91 11.01
C THR A 207 -10.64 5.26 11.86
N ASP A 208 -11.89 5.68 11.67
CA ASP A 208 -13.04 5.15 12.41
C ASP A 208 -13.64 3.93 11.68
N PRO A 209 -13.60 2.71 12.28
CA PRO A 209 -14.11 1.49 11.65
C PRO A 209 -15.59 1.45 11.28
N GLN A 210 -16.36 2.47 11.70
CA GLN A 210 -17.78 2.59 11.39
C GLN A 210 -18.08 3.76 10.46
N ASN A 211 -17.06 4.45 9.96
CA ASN A 211 -17.22 5.61 9.11
C ASN A 211 -16.24 5.58 7.95
N HIS A 212 -16.79 5.27 6.76
CA HIS A 212 -16.03 5.03 5.53
C HIS A 212 -15.20 6.21 5.00
N ASP A 213 -15.31 7.38 5.61
CA ASP A 213 -14.69 8.67 5.27
C ASP A 213 -14.52 9.44 6.59
N THR A 214 -13.40 9.19 7.27
CA THR A 214 -13.19 9.58 8.67
C THR A 214 -13.14 11.09 8.85
N ASP A 215 -12.52 11.80 7.92
CA ASP A 215 -12.40 13.26 8.00
C ASP A 215 -13.55 14.01 7.32
N GLY A 216 -14.30 13.34 6.44
CA GLY A 216 -15.50 13.86 5.81
C GLY A 216 -15.23 14.78 4.62
N ASP A 217 -14.17 14.55 3.84
CA ASP A 217 -13.93 15.28 2.60
C ASP A 217 -14.64 14.70 1.36
N GLY A 218 -15.14 13.46 1.48
CA GLY A 218 -15.86 12.75 0.44
C GLY A 218 -15.08 11.62 -0.24
N ILE A 219 -13.79 11.42 0.06
CA ILE A 219 -12.97 10.27 -0.34
C ILE A 219 -13.05 9.23 0.77
N ALA A 220 -13.08 7.95 0.39
CA ALA A 220 -13.14 6.88 1.39
C ALA A 220 -11.76 6.58 1.97
N ASP A 221 -11.66 6.29 3.27
CA ASP A 221 -10.37 6.07 3.95
C ASP A 221 -9.51 5.01 3.24
N GLY A 222 -10.13 3.90 2.83
CA GLY A 222 -9.47 2.85 2.04
C GLY A 222 -8.93 3.33 0.69
N VAL A 223 -9.59 4.29 0.02
CA VAL A 223 -9.11 4.90 -1.22
C VAL A 223 -7.90 5.79 -0.94
N GLU A 224 -7.98 6.62 0.09
CA GLU A 224 -6.90 7.49 0.52
C GLU A 224 -5.66 6.69 0.92
N VAL A 225 -5.83 5.70 1.81
CA VAL A 225 -4.71 4.89 2.32
C VAL A 225 -4.09 4.02 1.23
N HIS A 226 -4.89 3.35 0.38
CA HIS A 226 -4.33 2.38 -0.58
C HIS A 226 -3.92 3.02 -1.91
N SER A 227 -4.70 3.98 -2.41
CA SER A 227 -4.56 4.51 -3.78
C SER A 227 -4.02 5.93 -3.80
N PHE A 228 -4.69 6.86 -3.11
CA PHE A 228 -4.42 8.29 -3.30
C PHE A 228 -3.17 8.76 -2.56
N LYS A 229 -2.99 8.27 -1.33
CA LYS A 229 -1.95 8.64 -0.35
C LYS A 229 -2.14 10.02 0.29
N THR A 230 -3.38 10.51 0.35
CA THR A 230 -3.83 11.61 1.22
C THR A 230 -3.90 11.16 2.69
N ASP A 231 -4.09 12.10 3.61
CA ASP A 231 -4.23 11.83 5.04
C ASP A 231 -5.71 11.68 5.42
N PRO A 232 -6.22 10.45 5.70
CA PRO A 232 -7.65 10.20 5.95
C PRO A 232 -8.19 10.80 7.25
N LEU A 233 -7.36 11.55 7.98
CA LEU A 233 -7.72 12.28 9.19
C LEU A 233 -7.76 13.79 8.96
N ARG A 234 -7.57 14.24 7.72
CA ARG A 234 -7.39 15.63 7.36
C ARG A 234 -7.90 15.88 5.95
N ARG A 235 -9.11 16.46 5.91
CA ARG A 235 -9.88 16.81 4.71
C ARG A 235 -9.17 17.56 3.57
N ASP A 236 -8.00 18.13 3.81
CA ASP A 236 -7.28 19.02 2.91
C ASP A 236 -5.80 18.72 3.16
N THR A 237 -5.18 17.88 2.33
CA THR A 237 -3.87 17.24 2.53
C THR A 237 -2.69 18.18 2.28
N ASP A 238 -2.85 19.24 1.49
CA ASP A 238 -1.78 20.21 1.26
C ASP A 238 -1.92 21.50 2.07
N THR A 239 -3.09 21.84 2.62
CA THR A 239 -3.46 23.06 3.37
C THR A 239 -3.58 24.31 2.51
N ASP A 240 -4.09 24.20 1.29
CA ASP A 240 -4.52 25.36 0.52
C ASP A 240 -6.00 25.73 0.78
N GLY A 241 -6.81 24.84 1.36
CA GLY A 241 -8.21 25.10 1.70
C GLY A 241 -9.22 24.55 0.72
N LEU A 242 -8.79 24.03 -0.44
CA LEU A 242 -9.56 23.03 -1.17
C LEU A 242 -9.45 21.71 -0.41
N ILE A 243 -10.56 20.98 -0.34
CA ILE A 243 -10.58 19.66 0.32
C ILE A 243 -10.26 18.59 -0.72
N ASP A 244 -9.62 17.49 -0.33
CA ASP A 244 -9.10 16.50 -1.28
C ASP A 244 -10.23 15.94 -2.15
N GLY A 245 -11.43 15.74 -1.57
CA GLY A 245 -12.61 15.30 -2.30
C GLY A 245 -13.23 16.31 -3.29
N ILE A 246 -12.83 17.58 -3.26
CA ILE A 246 -13.12 18.57 -4.32
C ILE A 246 -12.09 18.47 -5.43
N GLU A 247 -10.83 18.24 -5.07
CA GLU A 247 -9.71 18.12 -6.01
C GLU A 247 -9.81 16.82 -6.82
N ASP A 248 -10.09 15.69 -6.17
CA ASP A 248 -10.49 14.43 -6.81
C ASP A 248 -12.02 14.38 -6.98
N ARG A 249 -12.52 15.13 -7.98
CA ARG A 249 -13.96 15.24 -8.28
C ARG A 249 -14.67 13.92 -8.43
N ASN A 250 -13.95 12.89 -8.88
CA ASN A 250 -14.52 11.57 -9.16
C ASN A 250 -14.21 10.52 -8.08
N ARG A 251 -13.41 10.90 -7.07
CA ARG A 251 -13.10 10.15 -5.84
C ARG A 251 -12.51 8.79 -6.11
N ASN A 252 -11.67 8.69 -7.14
CA ASN A 252 -11.03 7.43 -7.55
C ASN A 252 -9.63 7.24 -6.96
N GLY A 253 -9.12 8.24 -6.24
CA GLY A 253 -7.80 8.27 -5.64
C GLY A 253 -6.68 8.47 -6.65
N LYS A 254 -6.91 9.28 -7.69
CA LYS A 254 -5.92 9.64 -8.72
C LYS A 254 -6.21 11.05 -9.22
N ILE A 255 -5.15 11.75 -9.58
CA ILE A 255 -5.22 13.05 -10.24
C ILE A 255 -5.53 12.82 -11.73
N ASP A 256 -6.75 13.12 -12.16
CA ASP A 256 -7.18 13.05 -13.55
C ASP A 256 -7.03 14.39 -14.28
N GLN A 257 -7.17 14.37 -15.61
CA GLN A 257 -7.12 15.61 -16.39
C GLN A 257 -8.27 16.55 -16.00
N GLY A 258 -7.93 17.76 -15.55
CA GLY A 258 -8.92 18.76 -15.13
C GLY A 258 -9.20 18.78 -13.63
N GLU A 259 -8.37 18.10 -12.85
CA GLU A 259 -8.32 18.08 -11.38
C GLU A 259 -7.02 18.72 -10.89
N THR A 260 -7.08 19.39 -9.73
CA THR A 260 -5.92 19.91 -8.99
C THR A 260 -5.28 18.79 -8.17
N SER A 261 -4.10 19.04 -7.62
CA SER A 261 -3.32 18.08 -6.86
C SER A 261 -3.46 18.33 -5.36
N PRO A 262 -4.05 17.40 -4.58
CA PRO A 262 -4.17 17.56 -3.12
C PRO A 262 -2.84 17.42 -2.36
N PHE A 263 -1.73 17.29 -3.09
CA PHE A 263 -0.37 17.23 -2.53
C PHE A 263 0.41 18.52 -2.78
N GLU A 264 -0.11 19.41 -3.62
CA GLU A 264 0.59 20.59 -4.12
C GLU A 264 -0.38 21.76 -4.16
N LYS A 265 -0.15 22.75 -3.29
CA LYS A 265 -1.01 23.94 -3.18
C LYS A 265 -1.16 24.75 -4.47
N ASP A 266 -0.32 24.50 -5.44
CA ASP A 266 -0.14 25.27 -6.68
C ASP A 266 0.11 24.24 -7.79
N SER A 267 -0.97 23.78 -8.40
CA SER A 267 -0.95 22.66 -9.34
C SER A 267 -0.25 23.02 -10.65
N ASP A 268 -0.36 24.26 -11.12
CA ASP A 268 0.23 24.70 -12.38
C ASP A 268 1.59 25.40 -12.21
N HIS A 269 1.99 25.68 -10.97
CA HIS A 269 3.28 26.22 -10.56
C HIS A 269 3.53 27.65 -11.04
N ASP A 270 2.47 28.48 -11.12
CA ASP A 270 2.57 29.88 -11.52
C ASP A 270 2.85 30.85 -10.35
N GLY A 271 2.71 30.38 -9.10
CA GLY A 271 2.92 31.16 -7.87
C GLY A 271 1.64 31.64 -7.18
N LEU A 272 0.48 31.40 -7.77
CA LEU A 272 -0.81 31.37 -7.08
C LEU A 272 -1.07 29.98 -6.51
N CYS A 273 -2.06 29.87 -5.63
CA CYS A 273 -2.44 28.57 -5.09
C CYS A 273 -3.83 28.22 -5.59
N ASP A 274 -4.10 26.93 -5.75
CA ASP A 274 -5.36 26.44 -6.29
C ASP A 274 -6.51 26.95 -5.43
N GLY A 275 -6.42 26.72 -4.13
CA GLY A 275 -7.14 27.40 -3.07
C GLY A 275 -6.36 28.60 -2.50
N TYR A 276 -6.37 28.78 -1.18
CA TYR A 276 -5.71 29.87 -0.48
C TYR A 276 -4.33 29.55 0.11
N CYS A 277 -3.34 30.33 -0.30
CA CYS A 277 -2.07 30.43 0.39
C CYS A 277 -1.97 31.63 1.34
N ARG A 278 -1.40 31.34 2.52
CA ARG A 278 -1.10 32.35 3.54
C ARG A 278 0.14 33.17 3.13
N ILE A 279 -0.06 34.44 2.81
CA ILE A 279 1.02 35.39 2.59
C ILE A 279 1.22 36.31 3.81
N ILE A 280 2.48 36.44 4.23
CA ILE A 280 2.87 37.27 5.38
C ILE A 280 3.40 38.59 4.85
N ILE A 281 2.64 39.67 5.08
CA ILE A 281 3.04 41.01 4.69
C ILE A 281 3.50 41.76 5.94
N GLY A 282 4.80 42.09 5.97
CA GLY A 282 5.42 42.88 7.03
C GLY A 282 5.81 42.06 8.27
N GLY A 283 7.11 41.75 8.37
CA GLY A 283 7.71 41.17 9.58
C GLY A 283 7.87 39.65 9.54
N ARG A 284 8.88 39.16 10.27
CA ARG A 284 9.19 37.73 10.41
C ARG A 284 8.27 37.13 11.48
N LEU A 285 7.60 36.01 11.19
CA LEU A 285 6.87 35.26 12.23
C LEU A 285 7.85 34.89 13.34
N CYS A 286 7.45 35.14 14.58
CA CYS A 286 8.15 34.56 15.72
C CYS A 286 7.99 33.05 15.64
N SER A 287 9.11 32.34 15.53
CA SER A 287 9.13 30.88 15.54
C SER A 287 8.45 30.39 16.82
N GLU A 288 7.66 29.33 16.69
CA GLU A 288 6.88 28.67 17.74
C GLU A 288 7.68 28.16 18.95
N PHE A 289 8.98 28.42 19.01
CA PHE A 289 9.80 28.10 20.15
C PHE A 289 10.88 29.18 20.37
N SER A 290 10.82 29.79 21.55
CA SER A 290 11.88 30.53 22.24
C SER A 290 12.10 32.03 21.92
N THR A 291 11.83 32.83 22.96
CA THR A 291 12.23 34.22 23.23
C THR A 291 11.47 35.37 22.54
N THR A 292 10.44 35.82 23.23
CA THR A 292 9.54 36.97 22.99
C THR A 292 10.23 38.36 23.04
N LYS A 293 11.48 38.49 22.58
CA LYS A 293 12.18 39.80 22.54
C LYS A 293 12.24 40.46 21.16
N ASN A 294 11.96 39.76 20.07
CA ASN A 294 12.05 40.30 18.71
C ASN A 294 10.77 40.12 17.85
N CYS A 295 9.58 40.10 18.46
CA CYS A 295 8.32 40.10 17.70
C CYS A 295 7.96 41.53 17.28
N VAL A 296 7.95 41.80 15.97
CA VAL A 296 7.53 43.10 15.42
C VAL A 296 5.98 43.16 15.47
N PRO A 297 5.37 44.20 16.07
CA PRO A 297 3.92 44.40 15.98
C PRO A 297 3.53 44.77 14.55
N GLY A 298 2.51 44.11 13.97
CA GLY A 298 1.93 44.52 12.69
C GLY A 298 1.96 43.48 11.56
N VAL A 299 2.18 42.19 11.85
CA VAL A 299 2.07 41.13 10.84
C VAL A 299 0.65 41.10 10.27
N GLN A 300 0.49 41.51 9.02
CA GLN A 300 -0.75 41.35 8.28
C GLN A 300 -0.69 40.03 7.53
N VAL A 301 -1.57 39.10 7.91
CA VAL A 301 -1.81 37.89 7.15
C VAL A 301 -2.82 38.22 6.07
N LYS A 302 -2.43 38.04 4.80
CA LYS A 302 -3.38 38.02 3.68
C LYS A 302 -3.45 36.59 3.13
N TRP A 303 -4.55 36.30 2.48
CA TRP A 303 -4.78 35.05 1.77
C TRP A 303 -4.86 35.39 0.28
N ARG A 304 -4.28 34.53 -0.54
CA ARG A 304 -4.26 34.67 -2.00
C ARG A 304 -4.53 33.29 -2.59
N GLY A 305 -5.36 33.24 -3.62
CA GLY A 305 -5.79 31.99 -4.23
C GLY A 305 -6.53 32.22 -5.53
N GLU A 306 -6.58 31.19 -6.35
CA GLU A 306 -7.26 31.18 -7.64
C GLU A 306 -8.75 30.86 -7.50
N ASP A 307 -9.09 29.79 -6.78
CA ASP A 307 -10.46 29.52 -6.37
C ASP A 307 -10.79 30.29 -5.08
N LYS A 308 -11.45 31.45 -5.27
CA LYS A 308 -11.81 32.33 -4.15
C LYS A 308 -12.95 31.77 -3.32
N ASN A 309 -13.74 30.86 -3.85
CA ASN A 309 -14.93 30.38 -3.17
C ASN A 309 -14.86 28.90 -2.75
N LEU A 310 -13.72 28.26 -3.04
CA LEU A 310 -13.33 26.91 -2.63
C LEU A 310 -14.36 25.86 -3.06
N ASN A 311 -14.89 25.99 -4.28
CA ASN A 311 -15.87 25.07 -4.84
C ASN A 311 -15.28 24.13 -5.92
N GLY A 312 -13.99 24.27 -6.20
CA GLY A 312 -13.20 23.55 -7.20
C GLY A 312 -13.63 23.84 -8.63
N LYS A 313 -14.27 24.97 -8.93
CA LYS A 313 -14.71 25.36 -10.28
C LYS A 313 -14.20 26.76 -10.58
N VAL A 314 -13.72 26.94 -11.81
CA VAL A 314 -13.34 28.25 -12.31
C VAL A 314 -14.59 29.09 -12.56
N ASP A 315 -14.88 30.02 -11.65
CA ASP A 315 -15.98 30.97 -11.76
C ASP A 315 -15.57 32.27 -12.48
N THR A 316 -16.54 33.15 -12.76
CA THR A 316 -16.23 34.43 -13.42
C THR A 316 -15.46 35.35 -12.48
N GLY A 317 -14.23 35.72 -12.87
CA GLY A 317 -13.35 36.57 -12.06
C GLY A 317 -12.33 35.79 -11.22
N GLU A 318 -12.26 34.47 -11.43
CA GLU A 318 -11.21 33.59 -10.90
C GLU A 318 -10.26 33.19 -12.04
N SER A 319 -8.99 32.98 -11.69
CA SER A 319 -8.04 32.30 -12.56
C SER A 319 -8.22 30.79 -12.46
N ASN A 320 -7.55 30.04 -13.33
CA ASN A 320 -7.69 28.61 -13.49
C ASN A 320 -6.47 27.90 -12.89
N PRO A 321 -6.64 27.16 -11.78
CA PRO A 321 -5.57 26.42 -11.08
C PRO A 321 -4.72 25.43 -11.90
N LEU A 322 -5.09 25.19 -13.15
CA LEU A 322 -4.45 24.21 -14.03
C LEU A 322 -3.76 24.89 -15.22
N LYS A 323 -3.66 26.22 -15.22
CA LYS A 323 -3.11 27.02 -16.30
C LYS A 323 -2.40 28.25 -15.75
N THR A 324 -1.09 28.26 -15.94
CA THR A 324 -0.23 29.39 -15.55
C THR A 324 -0.58 30.75 -16.16
N ASP A 325 -1.44 30.78 -17.17
CA ASP A 325 -1.94 31.97 -17.86
C ASP A 325 -3.37 31.65 -18.30
N SER A 326 -4.33 32.11 -17.51
CA SER A 326 -5.74 31.73 -17.63
C SER A 326 -6.42 32.31 -18.86
N ASP A 327 -6.07 33.55 -19.22
CA ASP A 327 -6.68 34.30 -20.32
C ASP A 327 -5.89 34.24 -21.63
N GLY A 328 -4.63 33.77 -21.57
CA GLY A 328 -3.76 33.51 -22.70
C GLY A 328 -3.09 34.77 -23.26
N ASP A 329 -2.98 35.85 -22.49
CA ASP A 329 -2.40 37.11 -22.93
C ASP A 329 -0.85 37.15 -22.85
N GLY A 330 -0.24 36.13 -22.24
CA GLY A 330 1.20 35.96 -22.07
C GLY A 330 1.75 36.52 -20.74
N ILE A 331 0.87 36.95 -19.83
CA ILE A 331 1.18 37.32 -18.45
C ILE A 331 0.68 36.20 -17.54
N LEU A 332 1.50 35.79 -16.56
CA LEU A 332 1.08 34.77 -15.61
C LEU A 332 0.00 35.32 -14.66
N ASP A 333 -0.90 34.48 -14.18
CA ASP A 333 -1.99 34.90 -13.30
C ASP A 333 -1.43 35.51 -11.99
N GLU A 334 -0.32 34.97 -11.46
CA GLU A 334 0.40 35.58 -10.33
C GLU A 334 0.84 37.03 -10.63
N GLN A 335 1.35 37.27 -11.84
CA GLN A 335 1.86 38.57 -12.26
C GLN A 335 0.72 39.57 -12.47
N GLU A 336 -0.42 39.12 -13.00
CA GLU A 336 -1.65 39.91 -13.07
C GLU A 336 -2.15 40.30 -11.69
N HIS A 337 -2.18 39.34 -10.75
CA HIS A 337 -2.55 39.59 -9.37
C HIS A 337 -1.64 40.64 -8.72
N TYR A 338 -0.32 40.57 -8.91
CA TYR A 338 0.59 41.61 -8.42
C TYR A 338 0.35 42.97 -9.07
N ASN A 339 0.11 43.02 -10.39
CA ASN A 339 -0.19 44.27 -11.09
C ASN A 339 -1.47 44.92 -10.51
N CYS A 340 -2.50 44.11 -10.26
CA CYS A 340 -3.73 44.55 -9.59
C CYS A 340 -3.46 45.15 -8.19
N LEU A 341 -2.60 44.51 -7.39
CA LEU A 341 -2.21 45.02 -6.07
C LEU A 341 -1.41 46.33 -6.16
N LEU A 342 -0.52 46.48 -7.15
CA LEU A 342 0.25 47.71 -7.39
C LEU A 342 -0.65 48.90 -7.75
N GLU A 343 -1.76 48.63 -8.45
CA GLU A 343 -2.81 49.61 -8.75
C GLU A 343 -3.69 49.97 -7.53
N LYS A 344 -3.42 49.36 -6.35
CA LYS A 344 -4.17 49.55 -5.10
C LYS A 344 -5.64 49.17 -5.21
N LYS A 345 -5.98 48.22 -6.08
CA LYS A 345 -7.31 47.60 -6.10
C LYS A 345 -7.48 46.74 -4.84
N THR A 346 -8.73 46.61 -4.39
CA THR A 346 -9.07 45.90 -3.15
C THR A 346 -9.49 44.45 -3.38
N ASP A 347 -9.88 44.12 -4.61
CA ASP A 347 -10.29 42.78 -5.04
C ASP A 347 -9.42 42.39 -6.23
N CYS A 348 -8.35 41.71 -5.88
CA CYS A 348 -7.44 40.94 -6.72
C CYS A 348 -7.55 39.53 -6.15
#